data_AF-A0A0M2XP88-F1
#
_entry.id   AF-A0A0M2XP88-F1
#
_cell.length_a   1.000
_cell.length_b   1.000
_cell.length_c   1.000
_cell.angle_alpha   90.00
_cell.angle_beta   90.00
_cell.angle_gamma   90.00
#
_symmetry.space_group_name_H-M   'P 1'
#
loop_
_entity.id
_entity.type
_entity.pdbx_description
1 polymer ?
#
loop_
_entity_poly.entity_id
_entity_poly.type
_entity_poly.pdbx_seq_one_letter_code
_entity_poly.pdbx_strand_id
1 'polypeptide(L)'
;MGGKLILQFSLLVGQLFLGESCTHNSHRVTAENTKNEITAVSISMVGGFTVTPSKGYTMKITRDSIYCLFSAIDTAQSTLKSYVNTEDKWNLLLDKIDLEKFIAAKEEESRQPYDGIDIKISITTKMGQYVKLNADDNPSWNRVYRQLEEYFPPQSYGNKKLDK
;
A
#
# COMPACT_ATOMS: atom_id res chain seq x y z
N MET A 1 65.13 -51.58 -19.28
CA MET A 1 64.36 -52.30 -18.24
C MET A 1 63.55 -51.24 -17.53
N GLY A 2 62.23 -51.12 -17.61
CA GLY A 2 61.18 -52.10 -17.81
C GLY A 2 60.13 -51.75 -16.76
N GLY A 3 58.99 -51.19 -17.17
CA GLY A 3 57.93 -50.80 -16.22
C GLY A 3 56.87 -49.90 -16.85
N LYS A 4 55.90 -50.51 -17.53
CA LYS A 4 54.62 -49.90 -17.92
C LYS A 4 53.84 -49.50 -16.66
N LEU A 5 53.19 -48.35 -16.67
CA LEU A 5 52.00 -48.11 -15.86
C LEU A 5 50.97 -47.38 -16.72
N ILE A 6 50.06 -48.20 -17.24
CA ILE A 6 48.79 -47.81 -17.84
C ILE A 6 47.87 -47.44 -16.69
N LEU A 7 47.34 -46.22 -16.71
CA LEU A 7 46.19 -45.84 -15.88
C LEU A 7 45.14 -45.25 -16.82
N GLN A 8 44.29 -46.16 -17.31
CA GLN A 8 42.98 -45.87 -17.87
C GLN A 8 41.99 -46.41 -16.85
N PHE A 9 41.21 -45.55 -16.18
CA PHE A 9 39.90 -45.96 -15.68
C PHE A 9 38.98 -44.74 -15.52
N SER A 10 37.89 -44.81 -16.29
CA SER A 10 36.53 -44.33 -16.02
C SER A 10 36.22 -42.82 -16.11
N LEU A 11 35.68 -42.49 -17.28
CA LEU A 11 34.65 -41.48 -17.52
C LEU A 11 33.43 -41.71 -16.60
N LEU A 12 32.96 -40.70 -15.89
CA LEU A 12 31.55 -40.61 -15.48
C LEU A 12 31.11 -39.14 -15.50
N VAL A 13 30.09 -38.95 -16.33
CA VAL A 13 29.39 -37.72 -16.71
C VAL A 13 28.55 -37.18 -15.55
N GLY A 14 28.42 -35.85 -15.44
CA GLY A 14 27.43 -35.24 -14.55
C GLY A 14 27.48 -33.70 -14.50
N GLN A 15 26.83 -33.08 -15.49
CA GLN A 15 26.35 -31.69 -15.63
C GLN A 15 26.39 -30.81 -14.35
N LEU A 16 27.03 -29.64 -14.37
CA LEU A 16 26.51 -28.35 -14.88
C LEU A 16 25.18 -27.93 -14.24
N PHE A 17 25.21 -27.10 -13.20
CA PHE A 17 24.21 -26.06 -12.98
C PHE A 17 24.85 -24.85 -12.29
N LEU A 18 25.05 -23.80 -13.10
CA LEU A 18 25.25 -22.42 -12.66
C LEU A 18 23.95 -21.98 -11.97
N GLY A 19 23.98 -21.88 -10.64
CA GLY A 19 22.92 -21.20 -9.89
C GLY A 19 23.13 -19.70 -9.99
N GLU A 20 22.72 -19.09 -11.11
CA GLU A 20 22.41 -17.66 -11.11
C GLU A 20 21.26 -17.45 -10.12
N SER A 21 21.60 -16.85 -8.98
CA SER A 21 20.60 -16.46 -7.99
C SER A 21 19.63 -15.51 -8.65
N CYS A 22 18.39 -15.99 -8.78
CA CYS A 22 17.22 -15.34 -9.32
C CYS A 22 17.32 -13.81 -9.33
N THR A 23 17.45 -13.25 -10.52
CA THR A 23 16.95 -11.90 -10.78
C THR A 23 15.51 -11.87 -10.30
N HIS A 24 15.25 -10.99 -9.33
CA HIS A 24 13.92 -10.71 -8.84
C HIS A 24 13.07 -10.38 -10.06
N ASN A 25 12.12 -11.26 -10.40
CA ASN A 25 11.15 -10.99 -11.44
C ASN A 25 10.36 -9.76 -10.98
N SER A 26 10.80 -8.58 -11.43
CA SER A 26 9.91 -7.44 -11.54
C SER A 26 8.78 -7.92 -12.44
N HIS A 27 7.60 -8.10 -11.84
CA HIS A 27 6.36 -8.30 -12.57
C HIS A 27 6.20 -7.09 -13.48
N ARG A 28 6.75 -7.17 -14.69
CA ARG A 28 6.36 -6.32 -15.81
C ARG A 28 4.89 -6.62 -16.04
N VAL A 29 4.04 -5.74 -15.54
CA VAL A 29 2.60 -5.71 -15.81
C VAL A 29 2.44 -5.72 -17.34
N THR A 30 2.21 -6.90 -17.88
CA THR A 30 2.03 -7.14 -19.30
C THR A 30 0.54 -6.94 -19.57
N ALA A 31 0.21 -5.83 -20.23
CA ALA A 31 -0.96 -5.50 -21.08
C ALA A 31 -2.38 -6.12 -20.89
N GLU A 32 -2.66 -7.01 -19.94
CA GLU A 32 -3.95 -7.71 -19.79
C GLU A 32 -4.80 -7.22 -18.61
N ASN A 33 -4.27 -6.35 -17.74
CA ASN A 33 -4.90 -6.02 -16.46
C ASN A 33 -5.45 -4.59 -16.33
N THR A 34 -5.87 -3.96 -17.44
CA THR A 34 -6.42 -2.59 -17.42
C THR A 34 -7.76 -2.48 -16.68
N LYS A 35 -8.47 -3.58 -16.46
CA LYS A 35 -9.74 -3.61 -15.71
C LYS A 35 -9.55 -3.41 -14.21
N ASN A 36 -8.48 -3.95 -13.64
CA ASN A 36 -8.14 -3.83 -12.22
C ASN A 36 -7.17 -2.67 -11.95
N GLU A 37 -6.97 -1.78 -12.92
CA GLU A 37 -6.13 -0.61 -12.74
C GLU A 37 -6.68 0.23 -11.58
N ILE A 38 -5.88 0.34 -10.53
CA ILE A 38 -6.16 1.19 -9.36
C ILE A 38 -6.02 2.64 -9.81
N THR A 39 -7.06 3.44 -9.57
CA THR A 39 -7.14 4.86 -9.94
C THR A 39 -7.08 5.77 -8.72
N ALA A 40 -7.45 5.27 -7.55
CA ALA A 40 -7.29 5.99 -6.29
C ALA A 40 -7.20 5.03 -5.09
N VAL A 41 -6.52 5.49 -4.05
CA VAL A 41 -6.53 4.88 -2.71
C VAL A 41 -6.94 5.95 -1.73
N SER A 42 -7.88 5.65 -0.84
CA SER A 42 -8.33 6.59 0.17
C SER A 42 -8.26 5.99 1.56
N ILE A 43 -7.94 6.82 2.54
CA ILE A 43 -8.05 6.50 3.97
C ILE A 43 -8.91 7.55 4.65
N SER A 44 -9.78 7.10 5.53
CA SER A 44 -10.59 7.96 6.40
C SER A 44 -10.43 7.49 7.84
N MET A 45 -10.14 8.44 8.73
CA MET A 45 -10.08 8.22 10.16
C MET A 45 -11.15 9.07 10.85
N VAL A 46 -12.03 8.42 11.60
CA VAL A 46 -13.15 9.07 12.30
C VAL A 46 -13.19 8.58 13.75
N GLY A 47 -13.30 9.50 14.72
CA GLY A 47 -13.33 9.18 16.14
C GLY A 47 -12.08 9.64 16.89
N GLY A 48 -11.83 9.05 18.06
CA GLY A 48 -10.70 9.40 18.92
C GLY A 48 -10.83 10.71 19.72
N PHE A 49 -12.04 11.27 19.83
CA PHE A 49 -12.33 12.63 20.35
C PHE A 49 -11.78 12.92 21.76
N THR A 50 -11.55 11.89 22.58
CA THR A 50 -11.19 12.00 24.00
C THR A 50 -9.69 11.85 24.27
N VAL A 51 -8.97 11.05 23.47
CA VAL A 51 -7.56 10.66 23.73
C VAL A 51 -6.58 11.54 22.98
N THR A 52 -7.01 12.12 21.86
CA THR A 52 -6.29 13.13 21.10
C THR A 52 -7.37 13.97 20.43
N PRO A 53 -7.28 15.30 20.35
CA PRO A 53 -8.12 16.05 19.41
C PRO A 53 -7.64 15.73 17.98
N SER A 54 -7.69 14.47 17.58
CA SER A 54 -7.51 14.02 16.21
C SER A 54 -8.72 14.53 15.46
N LYS A 55 -8.55 15.69 14.84
CA LYS A 55 -9.39 16.12 13.73
C LYS A 55 -9.44 14.92 12.77
N GLY A 56 -10.58 14.25 12.71
CA GLY A 56 -10.78 13.15 11.77
C GLY A 56 -10.37 13.63 10.39
N TYR A 57 -9.83 12.76 9.55
CA TYR A 57 -9.38 13.18 8.24
C TYR A 57 -9.79 12.17 7.19
N THR A 58 -9.92 12.65 5.97
CA THR A 58 -10.05 11.80 4.79
C THR A 58 -8.99 12.23 3.79
N MET A 59 -8.20 11.27 3.33
CA MET A 59 -7.18 11.48 2.32
C MET A 59 -7.51 10.61 1.11
N LYS A 60 -7.42 11.19 -0.09
CA LYS A 60 -7.52 10.49 -1.38
C LYS A 60 -6.23 10.71 -2.15
N ILE A 61 -5.57 9.62 -2.48
CA ILE A 61 -4.33 9.58 -3.26
C ILE A 61 -4.67 9.06 -4.65
N THR A 62 -4.26 9.79 -5.68
CA THR A 62 -4.25 9.36 -7.08
C THR A 62 -2.82 9.40 -7.60
N ARG A 63 -2.62 9.02 -8.87
CA ARG A 63 -1.30 9.12 -9.51
C ARG A 63 -0.72 10.53 -9.47
N ASP A 64 -1.56 11.54 -9.68
CA ASP A 64 -1.17 12.93 -9.90
C ASP A 64 -1.37 13.83 -8.68
N SER A 65 -2.24 13.44 -7.75
CA SER A 65 -2.66 14.33 -6.66
C SER A 65 -2.99 13.62 -5.36
N ILE A 66 -2.92 14.40 -4.29
CA ILE A 66 -3.29 14.00 -2.94
C ILE A 66 -4.27 15.04 -2.43
N TYR A 67 -5.48 14.63 -2.09
CA TYR A 67 -6.50 15.48 -1.49
C TYR A 67 -6.68 15.11 -0.02
N CYS A 68 -6.60 16.09 0.87
CA CYS A 68 -6.75 15.91 2.31
C CYS A 68 -7.87 16.80 2.83
N LEU A 69 -8.92 16.20 3.36
CA LEU A 69 -9.96 16.85 4.14
C LEU A 69 -9.68 16.60 5.63
N PHE A 70 -9.37 17.66 6.36
CA PHE A 70 -9.25 17.63 7.82
C PHE A 70 -10.57 18.09 8.42
N SER A 71 -11.33 17.15 8.98
CA SER A 71 -12.63 17.38 9.60
C SER A 71 -12.46 17.99 10.99
N ALA A 72 -13.26 19.02 11.27
CA ALA A 72 -13.43 19.55 12.61
C ALA A 72 -14.83 19.19 13.16
N ILE A 73 -15.00 19.28 14.48
CA ILE A 73 -16.31 19.08 15.13
C ILE A 73 -17.34 20.06 14.54
N ASP A 74 -16.95 21.32 14.44
CA ASP A 74 -17.65 22.31 13.62
C ASP A 74 -17.21 22.13 12.18
N THR A 75 -18.10 21.60 11.34
CA THR A 75 -17.77 21.29 9.94
C THR A 75 -17.38 22.54 9.14
N ALA A 76 -17.84 23.74 9.55
CA ALA A 76 -17.44 25.01 8.95
C ALA A 76 -15.93 25.32 9.14
N GLN A 77 -15.27 24.66 10.09
CA GLN A 77 -13.84 24.77 10.35
C GLN A 77 -13.02 23.66 9.68
N SER A 78 -13.66 22.79 8.90
CA SER A 78 -12.95 21.75 8.15
C SER A 78 -12.08 22.39 7.07
N THR A 79 -10.89 21.83 6.87
CA THR A 79 -9.94 22.35 5.88
C THR A 79 -9.71 21.32 4.78
N LEU A 80 -9.93 21.72 3.53
CA LEU A 80 -9.56 20.95 2.36
C LEU A 80 -8.25 21.47 1.79
N LYS A 81 -7.29 20.58 1.54
CA LYS A 81 -6.02 20.89 0.89
C LYS A 81 -5.73 19.87 -0.22
N SER A 82 -5.02 20.31 -1.26
CA SER A 82 -4.53 19.45 -2.33
C SER A 82 -3.03 19.61 -2.52
N TYR A 83 -2.39 18.53 -2.95
CA TYR A 83 -0.95 18.45 -3.20
C TYR A 83 -0.70 17.66 -4.48
N VAL A 84 0.44 17.93 -5.11
CA VAL A 84 0.94 17.12 -6.21
C VAL A 84 1.45 15.79 -5.64
N ASN A 85 1.10 14.68 -6.28
CA ASN A 85 1.72 13.38 -6.02
C ASN A 85 2.87 13.13 -7.01
N THR A 86 3.80 12.27 -6.62
CA THR A 86 4.88 11.81 -7.50
C THR A 86 4.60 10.39 -7.97
N GLU A 87 4.98 10.07 -9.20
CA GLU A 87 4.86 8.72 -9.74
C GLU A 87 5.55 7.67 -8.87
N ASP A 88 6.73 7.96 -8.31
CA ASP A 88 7.44 7.05 -7.42
C ASP A 88 6.62 6.70 -6.17
N LYS A 89 6.08 7.70 -5.46
CA LYS A 89 5.19 7.47 -4.30
C LYS A 89 3.93 6.71 -4.67
N TRP A 90 3.36 7.00 -5.83
CA TRP A 90 2.19 6.27 -6.34
C TRP A 90 2.52 4.80 -6.58
N ASN A 91 3.61 4.51 -7.29
CA ASN A 91 4.03 3.14 -7.59
C ASN A 91 4.41 2.37 -6.30
N LEU A 92 5.11 3.02 -5.37
CA LEU A 92 5.40 2.44 -4.05
C LEU A 92 4.14 2.06 -3.28
N LEU A 93 3.07 2.86 -3.38
CA LEU A 93 1.77 2.52 -2.78
C LEU A 93 1.15 1.31 -3.49
N LEU A 94 1.13 1.29 -4.82
CA LEU A 94 0.56 0.20 -5.61
C LEU A 94 1.27 -1.13 -5.36
N ASP A 95 2.60 -1.13 -5.24
CA ASP A 95 3.42 -2.33 -5.00
C ASP A 95 3.07 -3.04 -3.69
N LYS A 96 2.42 -2.34 -2.74
CA LYS A 96 2.00 -2.91 -1.45
C LYS A 96 0.57 -3.43 -1.47
N ILE A 97 -0.19 -3.16 -2.51
CA ILE A 97 -1.60 -3.55 -2.62
C ILE A 97 -1.69 -4.93 -3.28
N ASP A 98 -2.08 -5.92 -2.48
CA ASP A 98 -2.63 -7.17 -2.99
C ASP A 98 -4.15 -7.03 -3.00
N LEU A 99 -4.70 -6.66 -4.17
CA LEU A 99 -6.11 -6.27 -4.31
C LEU A 99 -7.06 -7.42 -3.96
N GLU A 100 -6.76 -8.64 -4.39
CA GLU A 100 -7.60 -9.82 -4.09
C GLU A 100 -7.64 -10.10 -2.58
N LYS A 101 -6.48 -10.07 -1.91
CA LYS A 101 -6.41 -10.26 -0.46
C LYS A 101 -7.04 -9.11 0.32
N PHE A 102 -6.97 -7.89 -0.21
CA PHE A 102 -7.66 -6.74 0.38
C PHE A 102 -9.18 -6.90 0.29
N ILE A 103 -9.69 -7.31 -0.88
CA ILE A 103 -11.13 -7.56 -1.08
C ILE A 103 -11.63 -8.66 -0.14
N ALA A 104 -10.83 -9.70 0.06
CA ALA A 104 -11.13 -10.80 0.97
C ALA A 104 -11.03 -10.44 2.46
N ALA A 105 -10.51 -9.26 2.82
CA ALA A 105 -10.43 -8.83 4.21
C ALA A 105 -11.82 -8.76 4.84
N LYS A 106 -11.96 -9.32 6.04
CA LYS A 106 -13.18 -9.20 6.83
C LYS A 106 -13.19 -7.84 7.50
N GLU A 107 -14.30 -7.13 7.37
CA GLU A 107 -14.51 -5.87 8.10
C GLU A 107 -14.83 -6.16 9.56
N GLU A 108 -14.42 -5.25 10.43
CA GLU A 108 -14.79 -5.25 11.83
C GLU A 108 -15.85 -4.19 12.11
N GLU A 109 -16.50 -4.31 13.27
CA GLU A 109 -17.49 -3.34 13.71
C GLU A 109 -16.86 -1.95 13.96
N SER A 110 -17.72 -0.93 13.92
CA SER A 110 -17.33 0.42 14.31
C SER A 110 -16.93 0.45 15.78
N ARG A 111 -15.85 1.18 16.07
CA ARG A 111 -15.31 1.40 17.42
C ARG A 111 -15.81 2.73 18.01
N GLN A 112 -16.52 3.55 17.22
CA GLN A 112 -17.14 4.81 17.64
C GLN A 112 -18.37 4.55 18.56
N PRO A 113 -18.81 5.50 19.42
CA PRO A 113 -18.47 6.94 19.43
C PRO A 113 -17.57 7.45 20.57
N TYR A 114 -17.23 6.65 21.58
CA TYR A 114 -16.52 7.16 22.77
C TYR A 114 -15.02 7.39 22.50
N ASP A 115 -14.21 6.33 22.51
CA ASP A 115 -12.74 6.44 22.41
C ASP A 115 -12.17 5.73 21.18
N GLY A 116 -13.00 4.97 20.45
CA GLY A 116 -12.56 4.25 19.28
C GLY A 116 -12.33 5.14 18.07
N ILE A 117 -11.31 4.76 17.29
CA ILE A 117 -11.01 5.32 15.98
C ILE A 117 -11.42 4.28 14.94
N ASP A 118 -12.31 4.69 14.04
CA ASP A 118 -12.61 3.94 12.84
C ASP A 118 -11.65 4.33 11.74
N ILE A 119 -10.99 3.31 11.17
CA ILE A 119 -10.10 3.44 10.02
C ILE A 119 -10.77 2.74 8.84
N LYS A 120 -11.06 3.52 7.81
CA LYS A 120 -11.65 3.04 6.56
C LYS A 120 -10.66 3.23 5.44
N ILE A 121 -10.30 2.13 4.76
CA ILE A 121 -9.49 2.17 3.54
C ILE A 121 -10.39 1.83 2.35
N SER A 122 -10.24 2.58 1.28
CA SER A 122 -10.91 2.35 0.00
C SER A 122 -9.88 2.25 -1.12
N ILE A 123 -10.01 1.24 -1.97
CA ILE A 123 -9.25 1.12 -3.21
C ILE A 123 -10.23 1.23 -4.38
N THR A 124 -10.07 2.28 -5.17
CA THR A 124 -10.86 2.52 -6.37
C THR A 124 -10.09 2.02 -7.58
N THR A 125 -10.75 1.20 -8.39
CA THR A 125 -10.27 0.70 -9.68
C THR A 125 -11.12 1.28 -10.81
N LYS A 126 -10.76 1.00 -12.06
CA LYS A 126 -11.62 1.30 -13.22
C LYS A 126 -12.96 0.57 -13.18
N MET A 127 -13.07 -0.55 -12.47
CA MET A 127 -14.30 -1.35 -12.38
C MET A 127 -15.20 -1.00 -11.20
N GLY A 128 -14.65 -0.40 -10.14
CA GLY A 128 -15.42 -0.13 -8.94
C GLY A 128 -14.55 0.18 -7.74
N GLN A 129 -15.20 0.32 -6.58
CA GLN A 129 -14.58 0.67 -5.32
C GLN A 129 -14.71 -0.49 -4.33
N TYR A 130 -13.61 -0.80 -3.64
CA TYR A 130 -13.55 -1.80 -2.59
C TYR A 130 -13.22 -1.08 -1.28
N VAL A 131 -14.07 -1.24 -0.28
CA VAL A 131 -13.97 -0.53 1.01
C VAL A 131 -13.81 -1.56 2.11
N LYS A 132 -12.97 -1.25 3.11
CA LYS A 132 -12.80 -2.07 4.31
C LYS A 132 -12.66 -1.20 5.54
N LEU A 133 -13.50 -1.47 6.54
CA LEU A 133 -13.51 -0.83 7.85
C LEU A 133 -12.77 -1.70 8.87
N ASN A 134 -11.84 -1.10 9.61
CA ASN A 134 -11.21 -1.68 10.81
C ASN A 134 -10.65 -3.10 10.61
N ALA A 135 -10.17 -3.45 9.41
CA ALA A 135 -9.74 -4.81 9.10
C ALA A 135 -8.27 -5.06 9.50
N ASP A 136 -7.88 -4.61 10.70
CA ASP A 136 -6.50 -4.60 11.19
C ASP A 136 -5.88 -6.01 11.27
N ASP A 137 -6.71 -7.03 11.52
CA ASP A 137 -6.32 -8.44 11.54
C ASP A 137 -5.96 -9.00 10.16
N ASN A 138 -6.32 -8.32 9.06
CA ASN A 138 -5.95 -8.74 7.71
C ASN A 138 -4.57 -8.19 7.30
N PRO A 139 -3.58 -9.06 6.97
CA PRO A 139 -2.23 -8.60 6.63
C PRO A 139 -2.14 -7.71 5.38
N SER A 140 -3.04 -7.88 4.40
CA SER A 140 -3.07 -7.04 3.20
C SER A 140 -3.59 -5.65 3.54
N TRP A 141 -4.70 -5.56 4.27
CA TRP A 141 -5.25 -4.29 4.74
C TRP A 141 -4.25 -3.52 5.60
N ASN A 142 -3.64 -4.19 6.58
CA ASN A 142 -2.67 -3.56 7.49
C ASN A 142 -1.41 -3.10 6.74
N ARG A 143 -0.96 -3.83 5.72
CA ARG A 143 0.15 -3.40 4.86
C ARG A 143 -0.17 -2.10 4.14
N VAL A 144 -1.38 -1.96 3.59
CA VAL A 144 -1.83 -0.72 2.94
C VAL A 144 -1.92 0.41 3.96
N TYR A 145 -2.51 0.15 5.13
CA TYR A 145 -2.60 1.11 6.22
C TYR A 145 -1.22 1.68 6.59
N ARG A 146 -0.24 0.80 6.86
CA ARG A 146 1.13 1.21 7.20
C ARG A 146 1.80 2.02 6.10
N GLN A 147 1.57 1.66 4.84
CA GLN A 147 2.10 2.40 3.69
C GLN A 147 1.52 3.82 3.61
N LEU A 148 0.23 3.98 3.93
CA LEU A 148 -0.43 5.27 3.95
C LEU A 148 0.10 6.15 5.11
N GLU A 149 0.29 5.58 6.30
CA GLU A 149 0.88 6.30 7.44
C GLU A 149 2.34 6.70 7.19
N GLU A 150 3.15 5.83 6.58
CA GLU A 150 4.57 6.07 6.37
C GLU A 150 4.85 7.11 5.27
N TYR A 151 4.18 6.99 4.11
CA TYR A 151 4.49 7.80 2.93
C TYR A 151 3.54 8.96 2.69
N PHE A 152 2.37 8.93 3.34
CA PHE A 152 1.34 9.94 3.25
C PHE A 152 0.85 10.41 4.63
N PRO A 153 1.74 10.73 5.60
CA PRO A 153 1.30 11.09 6.94
C PRO A 153 0.46 12.38 6.92
N PRO A 154 -0.75 12.38 7.52
CA PRO A 154 -1.67 13.53 7.49
C PRO A 154 -1.04 14.83 8.04
N GLN A 155 -0.12 14.72 9.00
CA GLN A 155 0.57 15.86 9.61
C GLN A 155 1.48 16.60 8.62
N SER A 156 2.00 15.92 7.59
CA SER A 156 2.82 16.54 6.53
C SER A 156 2.00 17.49 5.64
N TYR A 157 0.68 17.30 5.62
CA TYR A 157 -0.27 18.10 4.87
C TYR A 157 -0.98 19.16 5.77
N GLY A 158 -1.16 18.87 7.06
CA GLY A 158 -1.76 19.82 8.01
C GLY A 158 -0.96 21.12 8.22
N ASN A 159 0.38 21.03 8.28
CA ASN A 159 1.23 22.11 8.83
C ASN A 159 1.83 23.10 7.82
N LYS A 160 1.63 22.92 6.51
CA LYS A 160 2.06 23.94 5.54
C LYS A 160 1.14 25.15 5.66
N LYS A 161 1.67 26.26 6.21
CA LYS A 161 1.11 27.59 5.98
C LYS A 161 1.10 27.80 4.47
N LEU A 162 -0.04 28.25 3.94
CA LEU A 162 -0.07 28.81 2.59
C LEU A 162 0.80 30.06 2.64
N ASP A 163 1.95 30.03 1.98
CA ASP A 163 2.66 31.27 1.67
C ASP A 163 1.71 32.11 0.83
N LYS A 164 1.36 33.28 1.37
CA LYS A 164 0.51 34.28 0.71
C LYS A 164 1.30 35.03 -0.35
#